data_AF-A0A7J8TI47-F1
#
_entry.id   AF-A0A7J8TI47-F1
#
_cell.length_a   1.000
_cell.length_b   1.000
_cell.length_c   1.000
_cell.angle_alpha   90.00
_cell.angle_beta   90.00
_cell.angle_gamma   90.00
#
_symmetry.space_group_name_H-M   'P 1'
#
loop_
_entity.id
_entity.type
_entity.pdbx_description
1 polymer ?
#
loop_
_entity_poly.entity_id
_entity_poly.type
_entity_poly.pdbx_seq_one_letter_code
_entity_poly.pdbx_strand_id
1 'polypeptide(L)'
;MWGKHSFRTVEEPGFRYMMRIISPNFKNISRHTVAKDVLMYYAKKRDHVKEELAKAPGLICLTFDNWNSKHTNDEYICITAHWIDKDWKLQKRILRFRALFPPYDGLNITDELVLCLSQW
;
A
#
# COMPACT_ATOMS: atom_id res chain seq x y z
N MET A 1 2.37 9.00 -20.33
CA MET A 1 2.19 9.84 -19.13
C MET A 1 1.10 9.23 -18.24
N TRP A 2 1.38 8.12 -17.54
CA TRP A 2 0.45 7.56 -16.56
C TRP A 2 0.78 8.23 -15.21
N GLY A 3 0.24 9.43 -15.03
CA GLY A 3 0.73 10.43 -14.08
C GLY A 3 0.08 10.37 -12.70
N LYS A 4 0.81 10.88 -11.71
CA LYS A 4 0.42 10.98 -10.30
C LYS A 4 -0.77 11.95 -10.13
N HIS A 5 -2.00 11.47 -10.28
CA HIS A 5 -3.21 12.29 -10.14
C HIS A 5 -3.80 12.18 -8.74
N SER A 6 -4.23 13.32 -8.20
CA SER A 6 -4.97 13.36 -6.94
C SER A 6 -6.32 12.69 -7.10
N PHE A 7 -6.89 12.13 -6.02
CA PHE A 7 -8.28 11.70 -6.02
C PHE A 7 -9.25 12.84 -6.35
N ARG A 8 -8.85 14.10 -6.23
CA ARG A 8 -9.64 15.27 -6.68
C ARG A 8 -9.88 15.31 -8.18
N THR A 9 -9.07 14.62 -8.98
CA THR A 9 -9.20 14.66 -10.45
C THR A 9 -10.55 14.18 -10.94
N VAL A 10 -11.24 13.28 -10.22
CA VAL A 10 -12.59 12.83 -10.59
C VAL A 10 -13.67 13.90 -10.42
N GLU A 11 -13.37 14.96 -9.67
CA GLU A 11 -14.26 16.11 -9.44
C GLU A 11 -14.01 17.24 -10.44
N GLU A 12 -12.90 17.21 -11.17
CA GLU A 12 -12.53 18.26 -12.12
C GLU A 12 -13.52 18.31 -13.30
N PRO A 13 -13.91 19.51 -13.76
CA PRO A 13 -14.84 19.66 -14.88
C PRO A 13 -14.42 18.92 -16.14
N GLY A 14 -13.10 18.93 -16.46
CA GLY A 14 -12.55 18.23 -17.62
C GLY A 14 -12.74 16.71 -17.55
N PHE A 15 -12.47 16.11 -16.38
CA PHE A 15 -12.67 14.68 -16.18
C PHE A 15 -14.16 14.31 -16.30
N ARG A 16 -15.06 15.08 -15.68
CA ARG A 16 -16.51 14.81 -15.75
C ARG A 16 -17.06 14.98 -17.17
N TYR A 17 -16.60 16.00 -17.89
CA TYR A 17 -16.95 16.20 -19.29
C TYR A 17 -16.51 15.00 -20.15
N MET A 18 -15.27 14.55 -19.98
CA MET A 18 -14.74 13.36 -20.65
C MET A 18 -15.58 12.12 -20.32
N MET A 19 -15.84 11.83 -19.04
CA MET A 19 -16.63 10.67 -18.61
C MET A 19 -18.04 10.67 -19.20
N ARG A 20 -18.69 11.82 -19.30
CA ARG A 20 -20.00 11.95 -19.93
C ARG A 20 -20.00 11.53 -21.41
N ILE A 21 -18.91 11.76 -22.13
CA ILE A 21 -18.79 11.38 -23.55
C ILE A 21 -18.46 9.90 -23.67
N ILE A 22 -17.46 9.41 -22.93
CA ILE A 22 -16.93 8.05 -23.11
C ILE A 22 -17.76 6.98 -22.40
N SER A 23 -18.48 7.35 -21.34
CA SER A 23 -19.34 6.44 -20.57
C SER A 23 -20.56 7.20 -20.05
N PRO A 24 -21.60 7.40 -20.89
CA PRO A 24 -22.77 8.22 -20.53
C PRO A 24 -23.51 7.76 -19.26
N ASN A 25 -23.39 6.48 -18.90
CA ASN A 25 -23.99 5.91 -17.69
C ASN A 25 -23.11 6.06 -16.43
N PHE A 26 -21.89 6.60 -16.57
CA PHE A 26 -21.02 6.85 -15.44
C PHE A 26 -21.59 7.96 -14.56
N LYS A 27 -21.83 7.64 -13.30
CA LYS A 27 -22.24 8.63 -12.29
C LYS A 27 -20.99 9.35 -11.78
N ASN A 28 -21.04 10.67 -11.74
CA ASN A 28 -19.97 11.47 -11.14
C ASN A 28 -19.71 10.99 -9.71
N ILE A 29 -18.46 10.68 -9.41
CA ILE A 29 -18.00 10.29 -8.08
C ILE A 29 -17.25 11.44 -7.42
N SER A 30 -17.07 11.35 -6.11
CA SER A 30 -16.26 12.28 -5.33
C SER A 30 -14.88 11.71 -5.06
N ARG A 31 -13.93 12.58 -4.70
CA ARG A 31 -12.62 12.17 -4.19
C ARG A 31 -12.74 11.25 -2.97
N HIS A 32 -13.80 11.43 -2.16
CA HIS A 32 -14.06 10.64 -0.96
C HIS A 32 -14.53 9.23 -1.33
N THR A 33 -15.36 9.11 -2.37
CA THR A 33 -15.76 7.81 -2.95
C THR A 33 -14.53 7.04 -3.43
N VAL A 34 -13.68 7.69 -4.23
CA VAL A 34 -12.42 7.06 -4.72
C VAL A 34 -11.52 6.63 -3.56
N ALA A 35 -11.32 7.49 -2.56
CA ALA A 35 -10.49 7.16 -1.41
C ALA A 35 -11.06 5.95 -0.63
N LYS A 36 -12.38 5.91 -0.42
CA LYS A 36 -13.07 4.78 0.22
C LYS A 36 -12.87 3.49 -0.58
N ASP A 37 -13.07 3.54 -1.90
CA ASP A 37 -12.94 2.37 -2.77
C ASP A 37 -11.50 1.83 -2.78
N VAL A 38 -10.49 2.72 -2.79
CA VAL A 38 -9.07 2.33 -2.66
C VAL A 38 -8.79 1.68 -1.31
N LEU A 39 -9.30 2.24 -0.21
CA LEU A 39 -9.12 1.64 1.13
C LEU A 39 -9.80 0.28 1.25
N MET A 40 -10.99 0.11 0.67
CA MET A 40 -11.68 -1.18 0.62
C MET A 40 -10.90 -2.20 -0.22
N TYR A 41 -10.37 -1.78 -1.37
CA TYR A 41 -9.53 -2.63 -2.21
C TYR A 41 -8.24 -3.03 -1.49
N TYR A 42 -7.61 -2.10 -0.78
CA TYR A 42 -6.45 -2.36 0.06
C TYR A 42 -6.77 -3.41 1.14
N ALA A 43 -7.87 -3.25 1.89
CA ALA A 43 -8.26 -4.21 2.92
C ALA A 43 -8.44 -5.62 2.35
N LYS A 44 -9.18 -5.74 1.23
CA LYS A 44 -9.36 -7.02 0.53
C LYS A 44 -8.03 -7.64 0.06
N LYS A 45 -7.13 -6.81 -0.48
CA LYS A 45 -5.79 -7.27 -0.92
C LYS A 45 -4.91 -7.67 0.25
N ARG A 46 -4.99 -6.98 1.38
CA ARG A 46 -4.30 -7.34 2.62
C ARG A 46 -4.74 -8.73 3.09
N ASP A 47 -6.05 -8.99 3.13
CA ASP A 47 -6.57 -10.30 3.55
C ASP A 47 -6.11 -11.42 2.60
N HIS A 48 -6.10 -11.14 1.29
CA HIS A 48 -5.54 -12.09 0.33
C HIS A 48 -4.06 -12.36 0.55
N VAL A 49 -3.24 -11.34 0.81
CA VAL A 49 -1.80 -11.53 1.09
C VAL A 49 -1.60 -12.31 2.40
N LYS A 50 -2.43 -12.11 3.43
CA LYS A 50 -2.40 -12.96 4.64
C LYS A 50 -2.62 -14.43 4.31
N GLU A 51 -3.58 -14.74 3.45
CA GLU A 51 -3.79 -16.11 2.98
C GLU A 51 -2.61 -16.65 2.18
N GLU A 52 -1.97 -15.84 1.33
CA GLU A 52 -0.76 -16.24 0.59
C GLU A 52 0.37 -16.60 1.55
N LEU A 53 0.61 -15.76 2.57
CA LEU A 53 1.65 -15.99 3.58
C LEU A 53 1.35 -17.22 4.44
N ALA A 54 0.11 -17.42 4.86
CA ALA A 54 -0.30 -18.61 5.62
C ALA A 54 -0.15 -19.92 4.82
N LYS A 55 -0.23 -19.84 3.48
CA LYS A 55 -0.05 -20.97 2.56
C LYS A 55 1.39 -21.08 2.03
N ALA A 56 2.31 -20.21 2.47
CA ALA A 56 3.69 -20.28 2.02
C ALA A 56 4.31 -21.63 2.46
N PRO A 57 4.87 -22.42 1.54
CA PRO A 57 5.35 -23.76 1.84
C PRO A 57 6.67 -23.79 2.64
N GLY A 58 7.31 -22.63 2.81
CA GLY A 58 8.62 -22.51 3.44
C GLY A 58 8.75 -21.24 4.26
N LEU A 59 9.99 -20.86 4.54
CA LEU A 59 10.29 -19.69 5.35
C LEU A 59 9.91 -18.39 4.63
N ILE A 60 9.38 -17.46 5.41
CA ILE A 60 9.15 -16.07 4.99
C ILE A 60 10.32 -15.23 5.52
N CYS A 61 11.04 -14.59 4.62
CA CYS A 61 12.09 -13.64 4.94
C CYS A 61 11.50 -12.22 4.99
N LEU A 62 11.76 -11.50 6.08
CA LEU A 62 11.37 -10.10 6.22
C LEU A 62 12.59 -9.22 5.99
N THR A 63 12.40 -8.16 5.21
CA THR A 63 13.37 -7.08 5.07
C THR A 63 12.70 -5.77 5.43
N PHE A 64 13.39 -4.91 6.15
CA PHE A 64 12.97 -3.53 6.35
C PHE A 64 13.97 -2.60 5.66
N ASP A 65 13.45 -1.53 5.06
CA ASP A 65 14.23 -0.45 4.48
C ASP A 65 13.75 0.87 5.08
N ASN A 66 14.69 1.68 5.54
CA ASN A 66 14.44 2.97 6.15
C ASN A 66 15.05 4.05 5.28
N TRP A 67 14.30 5.12 5.02
CA TRP A 67 14.84 6.26 4.31
C TRP A 67 14.26 7.57 4.82
N ASN A 68 15.11 8.59 4.77
CA ASN A 68 14.71 9.96 5.01
C ASN A 68 14.23 10.63 3.71
N SER A 69 13.04 11.22 3.75
CA SER A 69 12.55 12.07 2.67
C SER A 69 13.22 13.44 2.76
N LYS A 70 14.16 13.73 1.85
CA LYS A 70 14.83 15.05 1.80
C LYS A 70 13.88 16.25 1.66
N HIS A 71 12.68 16.02 1.12
CA HIS A 71 11.69 17.08 0.89
C HIS A 71 10.82 17.38 2.10
N THR A 72 10.43 16.35 2.86
CA THR A 72 9.56 16.51 4.03
C THR A 72 10.32 16.42 5.35
N ASN A 73 11.57 15.95 5.30
CA ASN A 73 12.42 15.59 6.44
C ASN A 73 11.82 14.48 7.32
N ASP A 74 10.83 13.74 6.80
CA ASP A 74 10.23 12.60 7.49
C ASP A 74 11.06 11.34 7.26
N GLU A 75 11.21 10.53 8.31
CA GLU A 75 11.75 9.18 8.22
C GLU A 75 10.63 8.20 7.86
N TYR A 76 10.90 7.26 6.97
CA TYR A 76 9.94 6.23 6.60
C TYR A 76 10.54 4.84 6.80
N ILE A 77 9.64 3.87 7.01
CA ILE A 77 9.97 2.44 7.01
C ILE A 77 9.10 1.71 5.99
N CYS A 78 9.72 0.79 5.26
CA CYS A 78 9.05 -0.16 4.40
C CYS A 78 9.41 -1.59 4.83
N ILE A 79 8.43 -2.35 5.32
CA ILE A 79 8.59 -3.76 5.69
C ILE A 79 8.05 -4.62 4.55
N THR A 80 8.88 -5.54 4.08
CA THR A 80 8.57 -6.40 2.93
C THR A 80 8.76 -7.87 3.30
N ALA A 81 7.79 -8.70 2.96
CA ALA A 81 7.90 -10.15 3.01
C ALA A 81 8.35 -10.73 1.66
N HIS A 82 9.27 -11.68 1.73
CA HIS A 82 9.78 -12.45 0.62
C HIS A 82 9.64 -13.95 0.93
N TRP A 83 9.15 -14.74 -0.01
CA TRP A 83 9.05 -16.20 0.15
C TRP A 83 9.08 -16.89 -1.21
N ILE A 84 9.34 -18.20 -1.22
CA ILE A 84 9.21 -19.04 -2.41
C ILE A 84 7.82 -19.70 -2.37
N ASP A 85 7.04 -19.53 -3.43
CA ASP A 85 5.72 -20.18 -3.54
C ASP A 85 5.81 -21.65 -3.99
N LYS A 86 4.65 -22.31 -4.06
CA LYS A 86 4.52 -23.70 -4.48
C LYS A 86 4.99 -23.98 -5.92
N ASP A 87 5.03 -22.94 -6.76
CA ASP A 87 5.47 -23.02 -8.16
C ASP A 87 6.96 -22.66 -8.29
N TRP A 88 7.68 -22.64 -7.16
CA TRP A 88 9.10 -22.28 -7.05
C TRP A 88 9.41 -20.86 -7.54
N LYS A 89 8.49 -19.92 -7.36
CA LYS A 89 8.68 -18.52 -7.73
C LYS A 89 8.90 -17.67 -6.50
N LEU A 90 9.87 -16.75 -6.60
CA LEU A 90 10.11 -15.73 -5.58
C LEU A 90 8.96 -14.73 -5.59
N GLN A 91 8.27 -14.66 -4.46
CA GLN A 91 7.22 -13.69 -4.19
C GLN A 91 7.74 -12.56 -3.30
N LYS A 92 7.16 -11.37 -3.49
CA LYS A 92 7.46 -10.16 -2.71
C LYS A 92 6.17 -9.40 -2.45
N ARG A 93 5.92 -9.00 -1.20
CA ARG A 93 4.81 -8.11 -0.82
C ARG A 93 5.25 -7.10 0.24
N ILE A 94 4.86 -5.85 0.04
CA ILE A 94 5.01 -4.82 1.07
C ILE A 94 3.92 -5.06 2.12
N LEU A 95 4.34 -5.31 3.36
CA LEU A 95 3.44 -5.48 4.51
C LEU A 95 3.12 -4.15 5.17
N ARG A 96 4.07 -3.22 5.14
CA ARG A 96 3.93 -1.92 5.76
C ARG A 96 4.77 -0.88 5.05
N PHE A 97 4.19 0.29 4.89
CA PHE A 97 4.86 1.50 4.44
C PHE A 97 4.27 2.66 5.24
N ARG A 98 5.09 3.34 6.06
CA ARG A 98 4.63 4.48 6.86
C ARG A 98 5.77 5.40 7.25
N ALA A 99 5.42 6.62 7.65
CA ALA A 99 6.34 7.48 8.39
C ALA A 99 6.63 6.88 9.78
N LEU A 100 7.90 6.87 10.15
CA LEU A 100 8.37 6.59 11.50
C LEU A 100 8.38 7.89 12.31
N PHE A 101 8.25 7.74 13.62
CA PHE A 101 8.40 8.84 14.57
C PHE A 101 9.63 8.60 15.45
N PRO A 102 10.34 9.65 15.91
CA PRO A 102 11.48 9.50 16.80
C PRO A 102 11.11 8.74 18.10
N PRO A 103 12.05 8.05 18.75
CA PRO A 103 13.48 7.99 18.45
C PRO A 103 13.77 6.88 17.42
N TYR A 104 14.44 7.16 16.30
CA TYR A 104 14.66 6.21 15.20
C TYR A 104 15.72 5.13 15.51
N ASP A 105 15.71 4.61 16.74
CA ASP A 105 16.64 3.60 17.22
C ASP A 105 16.17 2.17 16.88
N GLY A 106 17.01 1.19 17.17
CA GLY A 106 16.71 -0.21 16.92
C GLY A 106 15.50 -0.74 17.69
N LEU A 107 15.16 -0.15 18.85
CA LEU A 107 14.00 -0.55 19.64
C LEU A 107 12.71 -0.11 18.93
N ASN A 108 12.64 1.15 18.48
CA ASN A 108 11.49 1.67 17.74
C ASN A 108 11.27 0.93 16.41
N ILE A 109 12.34 0.57 15.71
CA ILE A 109 12.25 -0.27 14.50
C ILE A 109 11.71 -1.66 14.84
N THR A 110 12.19 -2.25 15.95
CA THR A 110 11.72 -3.56 16.42
C THR A 110 10.24 -3.52 16.81
N ASP A 111 9.82 -2.49 17.54
CA ASP A 111 8.43 -2.27 17.92
C ASP A 111 7.53 -2.12 16.70
N GLU A 112 7.96 -1.39 15.67
CA GLU A 112 7.17 -1.26 14.44
C GLU A 112 7.13 -2.57 13.64
N LEU A 113 8.18 -3.37 13.68
CA LEU A 113 8.18 -4.72 13.09
C LEU A 113 7.19 -5.63 13.82
N VAL A 114 7.22 -5.65 15.16
CA VAL A 114 6.29 -6.44 15.98
C VAL A 114 4.86 -5.98 15.77
N LEU A 115 4.61 -4.67 15.76
CA LEU A 115 3.29 -4.11 15.46
C LEU A 115 2.83 -4.49 14.06
N CYS A 116 3.73 -4.44 13.07
CA CYS A 116 3.41 -4.91 11.72
C CYS A 116 2.96 -6.37 11.76
N LEU A 117 3.77 -7.26 12.32
CA LEU A 117 3.48 -8.69 12.35
C LEU A 117 2.21 -9.02 13.15
N SER A 118 1.90 -8.30 14.22
CA SER A 118 0.64 -8.48 14.95
C SER A 118 -0.62 -8.23 14.09
N GLN A 119 -0.47 -7.49 12.99
CA GLN A 119 -1.57 -7.16 12.07
C GLN A 119 -1.60 -8.05 10.82
N TRP A 120 -0.62 -8.94 10.62
CA TRP A 120 -0.46 -9.80 9.44
C TRP A 120 -0.61 -11.27 9.83
#